data_AF-A0A2S7HU19-F1
#
_entry.id   AF-A0A2S7HU19-F1
#
_cell.length_a   1.000
_cell.length_b   1.000
_cell.length_c   1.000
_cell.angle_alpha   90.00
_cell.angle_beta   90.00
_cell.angle_gamma   90.00
#
_symmetry.space_group_name_H-M   'P 1'
#
loop_
_entity.id
_entity.type
_entity.pdbx_description
1 polymer ?
#
loop_
_entity_poly.entity_id
_entity_poly.type
_entity_poly.pdbx_seq_one_letter_code
_entity_poly.pdbx_strand_id
1 'polypeptide(L)'
;MDLVFKVLASLGGVSFVASGIFVWIGKVYLERYKSRLNKDIAEFQSQLSATNERIKAKLDNSVYVTKAYFDKELSAYSLIWNSMFETRESVLKLRPALDHVDPNEPFEERKFRRLKVFSDAFNTFVTSVESNKPFISPEVYIILDRFRKECLSESISFKHSDPEFDGQNYWKEAELNHTTIIKLFDETCDAIRDRMHTLTVVT
;
A
#
# COMPACT_ATOMS: atom_id res chain seq x y z
N MET A 1 90.86 28.72 -21.86
CA MET A 1 90.41 28.14 -20.57
C MET A 1 90.02 29.20 -19.54
N ASP A 2 90.58 30.42 -19.59
CA ASP A 2 90.34 31.44 -18.56
C ASP A 2 89.05 32.28 -18.74
N LEU A 3 88.60 32.47 -19.99
CA LEU A 3 87.38 33.25 -20.29
C LEU A 3 86.10 32.47 -19.95
N VAL A 4 86.09 31.16 -20.21
CA VAL A 4 84.94 30.28 -19.94
C VAL A 4 84.73 30.10 -18.45
N PHE A 5 85.81 30.00 -17.65
CA PHE A 5 85.73 29.90 -16.20
C PHE A 5 85.33 31.24 -15.53
N LYS A 6 85.74 32.39 -16.07
CA LYS A 6 85.30 33.71 -15.59
C LYS A 6 83.86 34.03 -15.95
N VAL A 7 83.39 33.59 -17.11
CA VAL A 7 81.97 33.64 -17.49
C VAL A 7 81.15 32.67 -16.65
N LEU A 8 81.66 31.46 -16.37
CA LEU A 8 81.02 30.51 -15.42
C LEU A 8 81.02 31.03 -13.98
N ALA A 9 82.06 31.72 -13.54
CA ALA A 9 82.17 32.27 -12.18
C ALA A 9 81.31 33.53 -12.00
N SER A 10 81.18 34.38 -13.03
CA SER A 10 80.27 35.53 -13.03
C SER A 10 78.80 35.14 -13.23
N LEU A 11 78.53 34.02 -13.93
CA LEU A 11 77.21 33.40 -14.03
C LEU A 11 76.91 32.45 -12.86
N GLY A 12 77.90 32.02 -12.07
CA GLY A 12 77.76 30.99 -11.04
C GLY A 12 76.91 31.43 -9.83
N GLY A 13 77.00 32.70 -9.43
CA GLY A 13 76.14 33.27 -8.39
C GLY A 13 74.71 33.54 -8.88
N VAL A 14 74.59 34.01 -10.13
CA VAL A 14 73.29 34.35 -10.74
C VAL A 14 72.49 33.09 -11.09
N SER A 15 73.14 32.03 -11.55
CA SER A 15 72.51 30.74 -11.86
C SER A 15 72.03 30.00 -10.61
N PHE A 16 72.77 30.07 -9.50
CA PHE A 16 72.35 29.47 -8.22
C PHE A 16 71.14 30.20 -7.62
N VAL A 17 71.15 31.53 -7.61
CA VAL A 17 70.02 32.35 -7.14
C VAL A 17 68.80 32.18 -8.03
N ALA A 18 68.97 32.18 -9.36
CA ALA A 18 67.89 31.92 -10.30
C ALA A 18 67.29 30.52 -10.10
N SER A 19 68.11 29.48 -9.91
CA SER A 19 67.63 28.12 -9.65
C SER A 19 66.80 28.01 -8.36
N GLY A 20 67.22 28.71 -7.28
CA GLY A 20 66.47 28.77 -6.03
C GLY A 20 65.11 29.46 -6.19
N ILE A 21 65.05 30.54 -6.98
CA ILE A 21 63.81 31.26 -7.30
C ILE A 21 62.87 30.38 -8.15
N PHE A 22 63.39 29.68 -9.16
CA PHE A 22 62.58 28.75 -9.97
C PHE A 22 62.03 27.57 -9.15
N VAL A 23 62.84 27.00 -8.25
CA VAL A 23 62.39 25.93 -7.34
C VAL A 23 61.34 26.44 -6.36
N TRP A 24 61.48 27.67 -5.85
CA TRP A 24 60.52 28.28 -4.94
C TRP A 24 59.19 28.61 -5.65
N ILE A 25 59.24 29.22 -6.84
CA ILE A 25 58.05 29.49 -7.66
C ILE A 25 57.35 28.16 -8.00
N GLY A 26 58.12 27.14 -8.38
CA GLY A 26 57.61 25.79 -8.63
C GLY A 26 56.89 25.22 -7.40
N LYS A 27 57.53 25.25 -6.22
CA LYS A 27 56.91 24.79 -4.96
C LYS A 27 55.63 25.54 -4.63
N VAL A 28 55.63 26.87 -4.69
CA VAL A 28 54.44 27.70 -4.40
C VAL A 28 53.30 27.39 -5.38
N TYR A 29 53.61 27.20 -6.66
CA TYR A 29 52.60 26.86 -7.66
C TYR A 29 52.03 25.45 -7.43
N LEU A 30 52.89 24.50 -7.10
CA LEU A 30 52.53 23.10 -6.86
C LEU A 30 51.74 22.93 -5.55
N GLU A 31 52.08 23.69 -4.51
CA GLU A 31 51.32 23.79 -3.26
C GLU A 31 49.95 24.43 -3.48
N ARG A 32 49.86 25.51 -4.26
CA ARG A 32 48.57 26.12 -4.64
C ARG A 32 47.71 25.14 -5.46
N TYR A 33 48.32 24.39 -6.38
CA TYR A 33 47.63 23.40 -7.19
C TYR A 33 47.10 22.23 -6.34
N LYS A 34 47.95 21.68 -5.45
CA LYS A 34 47.53 20.66 -4.46
C LYS A 34 46.43 21.17 -3.53
N SER A 35 46.50 22.42 -3.10
CA SER A 35 45.47 23.03 -2.26
C SER A 35 44.13 23.15 -2.99
N ARG A 36 44.14 23.52 -4.28
CA ARG A 36 42.92 23.54 -5.12
C ARG A 36 42.35 22.13 -5.30
N LEU A 37 43.17 21.16 -5.68
CA LEU A 37 42.76 19.76 -5.81
C LEU A 37 42.16 19.21 -4.51
N ASN A 38 42.78 19.47 -3.36
CA ASN A 38 42.24 19.02 -2.08
C ASN A 38 40.91 19.69 -1.72
N LYS A 39 40.72 20.96 -2.10
CA LYS A 39 39.43 21.65 -1.95
C LYS A 39 38.36 21.03 -2.85
N ASP A 40 38.68 20.81 -4.12
CA ASP A 40 37.75 20.21 -5.08
C ASP A 40 37.37 18.78 -4.66
N ILE A 41 38.33 17.98 -4.17
CA ILE A 41 38.07 16.64 -3.63
C ILE A 41 37.17 16.71 -2.39
N ALA A 42 37.46 17.61 -1.45
CA ALA A 42 36.65 17.77 -0.25
C ALA A 42 35.22 18.25 -0.58
N GLU A 43 35.10 19.15 -1.55
CA GLU A 43 33.81 19.65 -2.04
C GLU A 43 33.03 18.53 -2.74
N PHE A 44 33.66 17.76 -3.62
CA PHE A 44 33.03 16.60 -4.25
C PHE A 44 32.62 15.53 -3.23
N GLN A 45 33.46 15.23 -2.25
CA GLN A 45 33.12 14.30 -1.17
C GLN A 45 31.93 14.80 -0.35
N SER A 46 31.89 16.10 -0.03
CA SER A 46 30.77 16.71 0.68
C SER A 46 29.48 16.72 -0.15
N GLN A 47 29.57 16.97 -1.46
CA GLN A 47 28.41 16.91 -2.35
C GLN A 47 27.92 15.47 -2.49
N LEU A 48 28.82 14.49 -2.60
CA LEU A 48 28.48 13.07 -2.66
C LEU A 48 27.80 12.61 -1.36
N SER A 49 28.34 12.98 -0.20
CA SER A 49 27.76 12.62 1.11
C SER A 49 26.37 13.26 1.28
N ALA A 50 26.22 14.55 0.98
CA ALA A 50 24.94 15.24 1.05
C ALA A 50 23.90 14.65 0.07
N THR A 51 24.33 14.24 -1.12
CA THR A 51 23.43 13.60 -2.09
C THR A 51 23.02 12.21 -1.64
N ASN A 52 23.96 11.43 -1.09
CA ASN A 52 23.68 10.10 -0.55
C ASN A 52 22.73 10.17 0.66
N GLU A 53 22.92 11.13 1.56
CA GLU A 53 22.01 11.39 2.68
C GLU A 53 20.62 11.80 2.19
N ARG A 54 20.51 12.65 1.16
CA ARG A 54 19.21 13.00 0.56
C ARG A 54 18.52 11.80 -0.07
N ILE A 55 19.27 10.93 -0.76
CA ILE A 55 18.72 9.72 -1.37
C ILE A 55 18.25 8.76 -0.28
N LYS A 56 19.06 8.54 0.78
CA LYS A 56 18.66 7.74 1.95
C LYS A 56 17.41 8.30 2.62
N ALA A 57 17.36 9.59 2.90
CA ALA A 57 16.19 10.22 3.52
C ALA A 57 14.93 10.09 2.65
N LYS A 58 15.06 10.20 1.32
CA LYS A 58 13.94 9.94 0.39
C LYS A 58 13.51 8.49 0.40
N LEU A 59 14.47 7.56 0.43
CA LEU A 59 14.21 6.12 0.48
C LEU A 59 13.50 5.75 1.79
N ASP A 60 14.03 6.21 2.93
CA ASP A 60 13.46 5.97 4.26
C ASP A 60 12.04 6.54 4.36
N ASN A 61 11.82 7.75 3.84
CA ASN A 61 10.49 8.35 3.77
C ASN A 61 9.54 7.53 2.87
N SER A 62 10.00 7.11 1.70
CA SER A 62 9.21 6.26 0.79
C SER A 62 8.82 4.95 1.47
N VAL A 63 9.77 4.28 2.13
CA VAL A 63 9.52 3.02 2.87
C VAL A 63 8.51 3.26 3.99
N TYR A 64 8.66 4.34 4.75
CA TYR A 64 7.73 4.69 5.83
C TYR A 64 6.30 4.94 5.31
N VAL A 65 6.15 5.71 4.24
CA VAL A 65 4.84 5.99 3.62
C VAL A 65 4.21 4.71 3.07
N THR A 66 4.97 3.87 2.38
CA THR A 66 4.48 2.58 1.87
C THR A 66 4.01 1.67 3.00
N LYS A 67 4.76 1.59 4.10
CA LYS A 67 4.36 0.80 5.27
C LYS A 67 3.08 1.35 5.91
N ALA A 68 3.00 2.66 6.14
CA ALA A 68 1.82 3.29 6.73
C ALA A 68 0.57 3.10 5.86
N TYR A 69 0.73 3.16 4.53
CA TYR A 69 -0.34 2.88 3.57
C TYR A 69 -0.78 1.41 3.64
N PHE A 70 0.17 0.47 3.65
CA PHE A 70 -0.11 -0.96 3.77
C PHE A 70 -0.84 -1.29 5.08
N ASP A 71 -0.37 -0.77 6.21
CA ASP A 71 -0.99 -0.98 7.52
C ASP A 71 -2.43 -0.45 7.52
N LYS A 72 -2.68 0.68 6.84
CA LYS A 72 -4.02 1.27 6.71
C LYS A 72 -4.93 0.44 5.80
N GLU A 73 -4.42 -0.03 4.66
CA GLU A 73 -5.15 -0.90 3.71
C GLU A 73 -5.51 -2.24 4.37
N LEU A 74 -4.57 -2.88 5.07
CA LEU A 74 -4.81 -4.14 5.80
C LEU A 74 -5.85 -3.95 6.93
N SER A 75 -5.76 -2.86 7.68
CA SER A 75 -6.75 -2.52 8.70
C SER A 75 -8.14 -2.32 8.11
N ALA A 76 -8.25 -1.65 6.95
CA ALA A 76 -9.51 -1.49 6.23
C ALA A 76 -10.10 -2.85 5.80
N TYR A 77 -9.28 -3.73 5.21
CA TYR A 77 -9.75 -5.08 4.83
C TYR A 77 -10.21 -5.90 6.03
N SER A 78 -9.52 -5.84 7.17
CA SER A 78 -9.94 -6.56 8.38
C SER A 78 -11.31 -6.09 8.89
N LEU A 79 -11.56 -4.78 8.90
CA LEU A 79 -12.85 -4.22 9.31
C LEU A 79 -13.98 -4.63 8.36
N ILE A 80 -13.74 -4.54 7.05
CA ILE A 80 -14.71 -4.91 6.01
C ILE A 80 -14.99 -6.41 6.04
N TRP A 81 -13.96 -7.24 6.22
CA TRP A 81 -14.11 -8.69 6.23
C TRP A 81 -15.00 -9.16 7.38
N ASN A 82 -14.81 -8.61 8.58
CA ASN A 82 -15.62 -8.94 9.74
C ASN A 82 -17.09 -8.55 9.54
N SER A 83 -17.37 -7.35 9.04
CA SER A 83 -18.74 -6.91 8.79
C SER A 83 -19.40 -7.66 7.62
N MET A 84 -18.62 -8.03 6.60
CA MET A 84 -19.06 -8.86 5.48
C MET A 84 -19.43 -10.27 5.93
N PHE A 85 -18.65 -10.87 6.84
CA PHE A 85 -18.95 -12.17 7.43
C PHE A 85 -20.30 -12.15 8.16
N GLU A 86 -20.53 -11.16 9.03
CA GLU A 86 -21.82 -11.02 9.73
C GLU A 86 -23.00 -10.80 8.77
N THR A 87 -22.77 -10.05 7.68
CA THR A 87 -23.78 -9.84 6.63
C THR A 87 -24.09 -11.15 5.90
N ARG A 88 -23.06 -11.94 5.56
CA ARG A 88 -23.23 -13.27 4.95
C ARG A 88 -24.02 -14.20 5.87
N GLU A 89 -23.65 -14.26 7.15
CA GLU A 89 -24.34 -15.13 8.10
C GLU A 89 -25.79 -14.72 8.31
N SER A 90 -26.07 -13.42 8.36
CA SER A 90 -27.45 -12.93 8.53
C SER A 90 -28.31 -13.11 7.27
N VAL A 91 -27.75 -12.95 6.06
CA VAL A 91 -28.50 -13.17 4.81
C VAL A 91 -28.83 -14.65 4.59
N LEU A 92 -27.89 -15.57 4.87
CA LEU A 92 -28.14 -17.01 4.77
C LEU A 92 -29.18 -17.50 5.80
N LYS A 93 -29.35 -16.78 6.91
CA LYS A 93 -30.36 -17.05 7.94
C LYS A 93 -31.74 -16.49 7.62
N LEU A 94 -31.92 -15.75 6.52
CA LEU A 94 -33.25 -15.33 6.08
C LEU A 94 -34.10 -16.56 5.72
N ARG A 95 -33.53 -17.46 4.91
CA ARG A 95 -34.16 -18.71 4.43
C ARG A 95 -33.29 -19.93 4.74
N PRO A 96 -33.18 -20.34 6.01
CA PRO A 96 -32.38 -21.50 6.38
C PRO A 96 -32.98 -22.78 5.78
N ALA A 97 -32.13 -23.64 5.21
CA ALA A 97 -32.56 -24.93 4.66
C ALA A 97 -33.12 -25.89 5.72
N LEU A 98 -32.61 -25.79 6.96
CA LEU A 98 -33.09 -26.51 8.13
C LEU A 98 -33.35 -25.50 9.25
N ASP A 99 -34.62 -25.20 9.46
CA ASP A 99 -35.05 -24.20 10.45
C ASP A 99 -35.57 -24.89 11.71
N HIS A 100 -35.15 -24.41 12.87
CA HIS A 100 -35.77 -24.81 14.14
C HIS A 100 -36.69 -23.69 14.60
N VAL A 101 -37.98 -23.98 14.58
CA VAL A 101 -39.05 -22.99 14.72
C VAL A 101 -39.90 -23.35 15.93
N ASP A 102 -40.17 -22.37 16.79
CA ASP A 102 -41.23 -22.49 17.79
C ASP A 102 -42.59 -22.51 17.06
N PRO A 103 -43.41 -23.57 17.23
CA PRO A 103 -44.74 -23.64 16.64
C PRO A 103 -45.67 -22.48 17.02
N ASN A 104 -45.37 -21.75 18.10
CA ASN A 104 -46.17 -20.62 18.57
C ASN A 104 -45.72 -19.25 18.02
N GLU A 105 -44.58 -19.15 17.33
CA GLU A 105 -44.08 -17.89 16.75
C GLU A 105 -44.75 -17.61 15.39
N PRO A 106 -45.50 -16.50 15.22
CA PRO A 106 -46.06 -16.12 13.93
C PRO A 106 -44.97 -15.93 12.87
N PHE A 107 -45.24 -16.34 11.63
CA PHE A 107 -44.30 -16.23 10.52
C PHE A 107 -43.82 -14.78 10.28
N GLU A 108 -44.74 -13.81 10.35
CA GLU A 108 -44.41 -12.40 10.17
C GLU A 108 -43.49 -11.84 11.28
N GLU A 109 -43.66 -12.28 12.52
CA GLU A 109 -42.77 -11.89 13.63
C GLU A 109 -41.35 -12.45 13.42
N ARG A 110 -41.25 -13.72 13.00
CA ARG A 110 -39.97 -14.34 12.64
C ARG A 110 -39.29 -13.61 11.49
N LYS A 111 -40.05 -13.33 10.44
CA LYS A 111 -39.60 -12.64 9.23
C LYS A 111 -39.06 -11.25 9.56
N PHE A 112 -39.81 -10.48 10.36
CA PHE A 112 -39.37 -9.18 10.85
C PHE A 112 -38.07 -9.27 11.66
N ARG A 113 -37.98 -10.22 12.61
CA ARG A 113 -36.79 -10.44 13.42
C ARG A 113 -35.55 -10.74 12.56
N ARG A 114 -35.68 -11.62 11.56
CA ARG A 114 -34.60 -11.98 10.63
C ARG A 114 -34.15 -10.79 9.78
N LEU A 115 -35.11 -10.07 9.21
CA LEU A 115 -34.83 -8.85 8.43
C LEU A 115 -34.14 -7.77 9.27
N LYS A 116 -34.50 -7.63 10.55
CA LYS A 116 -33.85 -6.69 11.46
C LYS A 116 -32.38 -7.07 11.69
N VAL A 117 -32.10 -8.33 12.01
CA VAL A 117 -30.72 -8.83 12.19
C VAL A 117 -29.88 -8.60 10.93
N PHE A 118 -30.45 -8.91 9.76
CA PHE A 118 -29.80 -8.61 8.48
C PHE A 118 -29.55 -7.12 8.28
N SER A 119 -30.55 -6.27 8.52
CA SER A 119 -30.44 -4.82 8.34
C SER A 119 -29.32 -4.23 9.20
N ASP A 120 -29.19 -4.66 10.45
CA ASP A 120 -28.15 -4.18 11.36
C ASP A 120 -26.74 -4.59 10.87
N ALA A 121 -26.57 -5.85 10.45
CA ALA A 121 -25.31 -6.34 9.88
C ALA A 121 -24.98 -5.65 8.54
N PHE A 122 -25.95 -5.52 7.65
CA PHE A 122 -25.81 -4.91 6.33
C PHE A 122 -25.43 -3.44 6.42
N ASN A 123 -26.07 -2.66 7.30
CA ASN A 123 -25.73 -1.25 7.50
C ASN A 123 -24.30 -1.09 8.02
N THR A 124 -23.86 -1.97 8.91
CA THR A 124 -22.48 -2.02 9.42
C THR A 124 -21.50 -2.30 8.29
N PHE A 125 -21.80 -3.28 7.44
CA PHE A 125 -21.01 -3.61 6.26
C PHE A 125 -20.91 -2.43 5.29
N VAL A 126 -22.04 -1.85 4.88
CA VAL A 126 -22.06 -0.68 3.97
C VAL A 126 -21.24 0.47 4.55
N THR A 127 -21.42 0.78 5.83
CA THR A 127 -20.65 1.84 6.50
C THR A 127 -19.15 1.53 6.48
N SER A 128 -18.75 0.29 6.76
CA SER A 128 -17.35 -0.12 6.76
C SER A 128 -16.70 -0.04 5.37
N VAL A 129 -17.43 -0.40 4.31
CA VAL A 129 -16.95 -0.33 2.93
C VAL A 129 -16.82 1.12 2.48
N GLU A 130 -17.88 1.93 2.62
CA GLU A 130 -17.88 3.31 2.12
C GLU A 130 -16.91 4.21 2.89
N SER A 131 -16.79 4.03 4.21
CA SER A 131 -15.84 4.80 5.02
C SER A 131 -14.38 4.47 4.72
N ASN A 132 -14.09 3.26 4.26
CA ASN A 132 -12.74 2.81 3.91
C ASN A 132 -12.46 2.77 2.40
N LYS A 133 -13.41 3.20 1.57
CA LYS A 133 -13.31 3.21 0.11
C LYS A 133 -12.01 3.83 -0.45
N PRO A 134 -11.45 4.92 0.12
CA PRO A 134 -10.18 5.48 -0.37
C PRO A 134 -8.94 4.61 -0.13
N PHE A 135 -9.05 3.61 0.75
CA PHE A 135 -7.92 2.81 1.22
C PHE A 135 -7.93 1.37 0.70
N ILE A 136 -8.98 0.97 -0.02
CA ILE A 136 -9.13 -0.36 -0.60
C ILE A 136 -8.90 -0.31 -2.11
N SER A 137 -8.47 -1.43 -2.68
CA SER A 137 -8.24 -1.54 -4.11
C SER A 137 -9.57 -1.42 -4.88
N PRO A 138 -9.59 -0.77 -6.06
CA PRO A 138 -10.78 -0.69 -6.91
C PRO A 138 -11.32 -2.07 -7.29
N GLU A 139 -10.44 -3.04 -7.53
CA GLU A 139 -10.78 -4.41 -7.90
C GLU A 139 -11.55 -5.10 -6.77
N VAL A 140 -11.07 -4.98 -5.53
CA VAL A 140 -11.77 -5.51 -4.35
C VAL A 140 -13.12 -4.81 -4.15
N TYR A 141 -13.16 -3.49 -4.32
CA TYR A 141 -14.41 -2.71 -4.20
C TYR A 141 -15.49 -3.17 -5.19
N ILE A 142 -15.13 -3.51 -6.43
CA ILE A 142 -16.09 -3.99 -7.43
C ILE A 142 -16.77 -5.28 -6.96
N ILE A 143 -16.03 -6.21 -6.37
CA ILE A 143 -16.55 -7.48 -5.87
C ILE A 143 -17.44 -7.23 -4.63
N LEU A 144 -16.97 -6.37 -3.71
CA LEU A 144 -17.74 -5.95 -2.53
C LEU A 144 -19.09 -5.31 -2.91
N ASP A 145 -19.12 -4.45 -3.93
CA ASP A 145 -20.36 -3.82 -4.40
C ASP A 145 -21.32 -4.83 -5.03
N ARG A 146 -20.80 -5.86 -5.73
CA ARG A 146 -21.64 -6.97 -6.22
C ARG A 146 -22.23 -7.76 -5.05
N PHE A 147 -21.40 -8.15 -4.08
CA PHE A 147 -21.86 -8.82 -2.86
C PHE A 147 -22.95 -8.00 -2.14
N ARG A 148 -22.74 -6.69 -2.00
CA ARG A 148 -23.73 -5.76 -1.42
C ARG A 148 -25.08 -5.84 -2.15
N LYS A 149 -25.06 -5.80 -3.48
CA LYS A 149 -26.27 -5.84 -4.32
C LYS A 149 -27.01 -7.17 -4.20
N GLU A 150 -26.29 -8.29 -4.23
CA GLU A 150 -26.90 -9.62 -4.10
C GLU A 150 -27.53 -9.82 -2.70
N CYS A 151 -26.83 -9.42 -1.64
CA CYS A 151 -27.37 -9.47 -0.28
C CYS A 151 -28.63 -8.61 -0.13
N LEU A 152 -28.63 -7.41 -0.69
CA LEU A 152 -29.80 -6.53 -0.68
C LEU A 152 -30.96 -7.14 -1.48
N SER A 153 -30.68 -7.67 -2.68
CA SER A 153 -31.66 -8.33 -3.55
C SER A 153 -32.34 -9.49 -2.82
N GLU A 154 -31.57 -10.36 -2.16
CA GLU A 154 -32.09 -11.48 -1.38
C GLU A 154 -32.99 -10.99 -0.23
N SER A 155 -32.60 -9.94 0.49
CA SER A 155 -33.42 -9.38 1.57
C SER A 155 -34.76 -8.80 1.08
N ILE A 156 -34.76 -8.17 -0.09
CA ILE A 156 -35.96 -7.61 -0.73
C ILE A 156 -36.86 -8.77 -1.19
N SER A 157 -36.29 -9.78 -1.86
CA SER A 157 -37.02 -10.98 -2.26
C SER A 157 -37.62 -11.67 -1.04
N PHE A 158 -36.87 -11.87 0.04
CA PHE A 158 -37.38 -12.47 1.27
C PHE A 158 -38.51 -11.66 1.91
N LYS A 159 -38.38 -10.32 1.94
CA LYS A 159 -39.40 -9.42 2.49
C LYS A 159 -40.72 -9.51 1.73
N HIS A 160 -40.68 -9.64 0.41
CA HIS A 160 -41.88 -9.62 -0.44
C HIS A 160 -42.41 -11.01 -0.82
N SER A 161 -41.62 -12.06 -0.61
CA SER A 161 -42.01 -13.43 -0.92
C SER A 161 -42.61 -14.15 0.28
N ASP A 162 -43.43 -15.14 -0.02
CA ASP A 162 -44.08 -16.02 0.95
C ASP A 162 -44.06 -17.46 0.41
N PRO A 163 -43.48 -18.42 1.16
CA PRO A 163 -43.37 -19.82 0.73
C PRO A 163 -44.73 -20.52 0.54
N GLU A 164 -45.82 -20.01 1.12
CA GLU A 164 -47.16 -20.61 0.98
C GLU A 164 -47.77 -20.39 -0.41
N PHE A 165 -47.37 -19.30 -1.10
CA PHE A 165 -47.90 -18.97 -2.43
C PHE A 165 -47.14 -19.65 -3.57
N ASP A 166 -45.81 -19.71 -3.49
CA ASP A 166 -44.94 -20.28 -4.53
C ASP A 166 -43.66 -20.89 -3.93
N GLY A 167 -43.83 -21.96 -3.15
CA GLY A 167 -42.74 -22.61 -2.44
C GLY A 167 -41.62 -23.13 -3.35
N GLN A 168 -41.94 -23.62 -4.55
CA GLN A 168 -40.92 -24.18 -5.45
C GLN A 168 -39.96 -23.11 -5.96
N ASN A 169 -40.48 -21.99 -6.47
CA ASN A 169 -39.62 -20.89 -6.93
C ASN A 169 -38.95 -20.19 -5.76
N TYR A 170 -39.65 -20.05 -4.63
CA TYR A 170 -39.10 -19.46 -3.40
C TYR A 170 -37.79 -20.14 -2.95
N TRP A 171 -37.77 -21.47 -2.87
CA TRP A 171 -36.59 -22.21 -2.45
C TRP A 171 -35.51 -22.30 -3.53
N LYS A 172 -35.92 -22.38 -4.81
CA LYS A 172 -34.97 -22.37 -5.94
C LYS A 172 -34.22 -21.04 -6.03
N GLU A 173 -34.90 -19.91 -5.86
CA GLU A 173 -34.28 -18.58 -5.81
C GLU A 173 -33.35 -18.46 -4.59
N ALA A 174 -33.78 -18.96 -3.43
CA ALA A 174 -32.97 -18.95 -2.21
C ALA A 174 -31.63 -19.69 -2.43
N GLU A 175 -31.67 -20.89 -3.02
CA GLU A 175 -30.48 -21.69 -3.28
C GLU A 175 -29.52 -21.02 -4.28
N LEU A 176 -30.06 -20.43 -5.35
CA LEU A 176 -29.28 -19.67 -6.34
C LEU A 176 -28.61 -18.45 -5.71
N ASN A 177 -29.35 -17.69 -4.90
CA ASN A 177 -28.85 -16.49 -4.25
C ASN A 177 -27.81 -16.85 -3.19
N HIS A 178 -28.04 -17.88 -2.38
CA HIS A 178 -27.07 -18.38 -1.41
C HIS A 178 -25.75 -18.79 -2.08
N THR A 179 -25.83 -19.58 -3.16
CA THR A 179 -24.64 -20.00 -3.92
C THR A 179 -23.87 -18.81 -4.48
N THR A 180 -24.59 -17.82 -5.01
CA THR A 180 -23.99 -16.59 -5.56
C THR A 180 -23.31 -15.75 -4.48
N ILE A 181 -23.97 -15.57 -3.33
CA ILE A 181 -23.44 -14.81 -2.19
C ILE A 181 -22.19 -15.48 -1.61
N ILE A 182 -22.21 -16.81 -1.46
CA ILE A 182 -21.04 -17.58 -0.98
C ILE A 182 -19.88 -17.44 -1.98
N LYS A 183 -20.16 -17.59 -3.28
CA LYS A 183 -19.15 -17.42 -4.31
C LYS A 183 -18.52 -16.03 -4.27
N LEU A 184 -19.32 -14.96 -4.16
CA LEU A 184 -18.81 -13.59 -4.05
C LEU A 184 -18.01 -13.35 -2.77
N PHE A 185 -18.39 -14.03 -1.67
CA PHE A 185 -17.64 -14.01 -0.42
C PHE A 185 -16.24 -14.60 -0.58
N ASP A 186 -16.14 -15.76 -1.23
CA ASP A 186 -14.87 -16.43 -1.50
C ASP A 186 -14.02 -15.64 -2.51
N GLU A 187 -14.63 -15.13 -3.58
CA GLU A 187 -13.96 -14.25 -4.56
C GLU A 187 -13.38 -13.00 -3.90
N THR A 188 -14.07 -12.43 -2.91
CA THR A 188 -13.55 -11.30 -2.14
C THR A 188 -12.33 -11.70 -1.30
N CYS A 189 -12.36 -12.89 -0.71
CA CYS A 189 -11.22 -13.42 0.05
C CYS A 189 -9.97 -13.53 -0.83
N ASP A 190 -10.14 -14.11 -2.01
CA ASP A 190 -9.04 -14.31 -2.95
C ASP A 190 -8.54 -12.99 -3.52
N ALA A 191 -9.42 -12.05 -3.86
CA ALA A 191 -9.02 -10.72 -4.31
C ALA A 191 -8.21 -9.95 -3.25
N ILE A 192 -8.59 -10.06 -1.97
CA ILE A 192 -7.83 -9.47 -0.86
C ILE A 192 -6.45 -10.14 -0.75
N ARG A 193 -6.38 -11.47 -0.83
CA ARG A 193 -5.09 -12.21 -0.77
C ARG A 193 -4.17 -11.84 -1.93
N ASP A 194 -4.69 -11.81 -3.14
CA ASP A 194 -3.95 -11.44 -4.34
C ASP A 194 -3.39 -10.02 -4.21
N ARG A 195 -4.21 -9.09 -3.71
CA ARG A 195 -3.77 -7.72 -3.41
C ARG A 195 -2.63 -7.70 -2.40
N MET A 196 -2.71 -8.47 -1.32
CA MET A 196 -1.62 -8.57 -0.34
C MET A 196 -0.33 -9.12 -0.95
N HIS A 197 -0.43 -10.12 -1.84
CA HIS A 197 0.73 -10.69 -2.53
C HIS A 197 1.42 -9.67 -3.44
N THR A 198 0.67 -8.83 -4.16
CA THR A 198 1.28 -7.77 -4.99
C THR A 198 2.10 -6.76 -4.20
N LEU A 199 1.76 -6.53 -2.93
CA LEU A 199 2.43 -5.56 -2.07
C LEU A 199 3.72 -6.12 -1.44
N THR A 200 3.82 -7.44 -1.28
CA THR A 200 5.01 -8.10 -0.71
C THR A 200 6.21 -8.25 -1.65
N VAL A 201 6.06 -8.02 -2.95
CA VAL A 201 7.13 -8.29 -3.96
C VAL A 201 8.15 -7.14 -4.08
N VAL A 202 8.00 -6.05 -3.32
CA VAL A 202 9.02 -4.98 -3.27
C VAL A 202 10.03 -5.28 -2.16
N THR A 203 10.90 -6.25 -2.40
CA THR A 203 12.15 -6.45 -1.63
C THR A 203 13.35 -6.38 -2.55
#